data_AF-A0A3M0WMX6-F1
#
_entry.id   AF-A0A3M0WMX6-F1
#
_cell.length_a   1.000
_cell.length_b   1.000
_cell.length_c   1.000
_cell.angle_alpha   90.00
_cell.angle_beta   90.00
_cell.angle_gamma   90.00
#
_symmetry.space_group_name_H-M   'P 1'
#
loop_
_entity.id
_entity.type
_entity.pdbx_description
1 polymer ?
#
loop_
_entity_poly.entity_id
_entity_poly.type
_entity_poly.pdbx_seq_one_letter_code
_entity_poly.pdbx_strand_id
1 'polypeptide(L)'
;MKLNNTAVRIIVSLLGIPIILGFCLWGGWSFVVFVGIISLTALYEFSLLLKGKGILFNYVVGFLSVIALLINVYLKITDTSILLVTIFLLLFFYELFRNKGSAILNTAGTALGIIYLGFFTSHLILLRELYTSLPIYYERGGHLIITLM
;
A
#
# COMPACT_ATOMS: atom_id res chain seq x y z
N MET A 1 -26.97 4.74 21.49
CA MET A 1 -27.99 4.63 20.43
C MET A 1 -27.38 3.89 19.24
N LYS A 2 -27.93 2.74 18.83
CA LYS A 2 -27.50 2.05 17.59
C LYS A 2 -27.99 2.88 16.41
N LEU A 3 -27.07 3.47 15.65
CA LEU A 3 -27.40 4.18 14.41
C LEU A 3 -27.93 3.20 13.36
N ASN A 4 -28.94 3.63 12.59
CA ASN A 4 -29.46 2.86 11.47
C ASN A 4 -28.35 2.68 10.41
N ASN A 5 -28.26 1.50 9.78
CA ASN A 5 -27.21 1.17 8.82
C ASN A 5 -27.13 2.17 7.65
N THR A 6 -28.27 2.70 7.20
CA THR A 6 -28.31 3.74 6.16
C THR A 6 -27.67 5.05 6.63
N ALA A 7 -27.92 5.46 7.88
CA ALA A 7 -27.33 6.66 8.45
C ALA A 7 -25.81 6.51 8.62
N VAL A 8 -25.32 5.35 9.05
CA VAL A 8 -23.88 5.06 9.13
C VAL A 8 -23.22 5.18 7.76
N ARG A 9 -23.83 4.61 6.71
CA ARG A 9 -23.30 4.69 5.34
C ARG A 9 -23.20 6.12 4.84
N ILE A 10 -24.24 6.93 5.04
CA ILE A 10 -24.25 8.34 4.63
C ILE A 10 -23.15 9.12 5.35
N ILE A 11 -22.99 8.93 6.67
CA ILE A 11 -21.97 9.63 7.45
C ILE A 11 -20.56 9.24 7.00
N VAL A 12 -20.30 7.95 6.77
CA VAL A 12 -18.99 7.47 6.31
C VAL A 12 -18.67 7.99 4.91
N SER A 13 -19.63 8.00 3.98
CA SER A 13 -19.42 8.55 2.64
C SER A 13 -19.21 10.07 2.67
N LEU A 14 -20.00 10.79 3.47
CA LEU A 14 -19.94 12.24 3.58
C LEU A 14 -18.63 12.72 4.22
N LEU A 15 -18.07 11.96 5.15
CA LEU A 15 -16.78 12.29 5.79
C LEU A 15 -15.60 11.72 5.01
N GLY A 16 -15.70 10.49 4.51
CA GLY A 16 -14.63 9.79 3.84
C GLY A 16 -14.18 10.50 2.58
N ILE A 17 -15.10 10.91 1.70
CA ILE A 17 -14.77 11.55 0.43
C ILE A 17 -14.00 12.86 0.64
N PRO A 18 -14.48 13.84 1.45
CA PRO A 18 -13.74 15.07 1.70
C PRO A 18 -12.37 14.85 2.35
N ILE A 19 -12.25 13.87 3.25
CA ILE A 19 -10.98 13.53 3.90
C ILE A 19 -9.98 13.02 2.84
N ILE A 20 -10.41 12.10 1.98
CA ILE A 20 -9.57 11.58 0.89
C ILE A 20 -9.12 12.70 -0.04
N LEU A 21 -10.05 13.57 -0.46
CA LEU A 21 -9.75 14.73 -1.30
C LEU A 21 -8.75 15.67 -0.62
N GLY A 22 -8.90 15.92 0.68
CA GLY A 22 -7.98 16.74 1.46
C GLY A 22 -6.54 16.20 1.44
N PHE A 23 -6.36 14.90 1.66
CA PHE A 23 -5.05 14.26 1.58
C PHE A 23 -4.48 14.26 0.15
N CYS A 24 -5.32 14.10 -0.87
CA CYS A 24 -4.91 14.22 -2.26
C CYS A 24 -4.39 15.63 -2.59
N LEU A 25 -5.00 16.68 -2.04
CA LEU A 25 -4.59 18.05 -2.30
C LEU A 25 -3.32 18.42 -1.51
N TRP A 26 -3.25 18.15 -0.20
CA TRP A 26 -2.07 18.51 0.60
C TRP A 26 -0.77 17.81 0.19
N GLY A 27 -0.85 16.56 -0.28
CA GLY A 27 0.32 15.84 -0.79
C GLY A 27 1.41 15.57 0.25
N GLY A 28 2.60 15.23 -0.24
CA GLY A 28 3.81 15.00 0.55
C GLY A 28 3.67 13.84 1.52
N TRP A 29 4.31 13.97 2.69
CA TRP A 29 4.25 12.96 3.75
C TRP A 29 2.82 12.65 4.23
N SER A 30 1.90 13.63 4.16
CA SER A 30 0.50 13.39 4.57
C SER A 30 -0.17 12.34 3.68
N PHE A 31 0.06 12.42 2.35
CA PHE A 31 -0.44 11.45 1.38
C PHE A 31 0.27 10.10 1.51
N VAL A 32 1.58 10.08 1.75
CA VAL A 32 2.35 8.84 1.96
C VAL A 32 1.85 8.08 3.18
N VAL A 33 1.63 8.77 4.31
CA VAL A 33 1.10 8.14 5.53
C VAL A 33 -0.32 7.64 5.31
N PHE A 34 -1.16 8.40 4.62
CA PHE A 34 -2.52 8.00 4.28
C PHE A 34 -2.55 6.71 3.42
N VAL A 35 -1.78 6.67 2.33
CA VAL A 35 -1.63 5.47 1.48
C VAL A 35 -1.00 4.31 2.27
N GLY A 36 -0.06 4.61 3.16
CA GLY A 36 0.56 3.63 4.06
C GLY A 36 -0.45 2.96 4.99
N ILE A 37 -1.32 3.73 5.64
CA ILE A 37 -2.35 3.18 6.53
C ILE A 37 -3.29 2.26 5.75
N ILE A 38 -3.75 2.70 4.56
CA ILE A 38 -4.66 1.91 3.73
C ILE A 38 -3.99 0.62 3.25
N SER A 39 -2.78 0.71 2.69
CA SER A 39 -2.05 -0.44 2.15
C SER A 39 -1.73 -1.47 3.24
N LEU A 40 -1.29 -1.03 4.42
CA LEU A 40 -1.00 -1.93 5.53
C LEU A 40 -2.25 -2.59 6.12
N THR A 41 -3.36 -1.84 6.22
CA THR A 41 -4.65 -2.40 6.66
C THR A 41 -5.18 -3.42 5.66
N ALA A 42 -5.13 -3.09 4.37
CA ALA A 42 -5.49 -4.02 3.30
C ALA A 42 -4.58 -5.26 3.30
N LEU A 43 -3.28 -5.10 3.58
CA LEU A 43 -2.34 -6.24 3.67
C LEU A 43 -2.69 -7.16 4.83
N TYR A 44 -3.07 -6.59 5.96
CA TYR A 44 -3.55 -7.35 7.10
C TYR A 44 -4.82 -8.15 6.76
N GLU A 45 -5.83 -7.51 6.18
CA GLU A 45 -7.07 -8.20 5.77
C GLU A 45 -6.79 -9.29 4.74
N PHE A 46 -5.94 -9.00 3.75
CA PHE A 46 -5.51 -9.97 2.76
C PHE A 46 -4.80 -11.18 3.40
N SER A 47 -3.93 -10.95 4.39
CA SER A 47 -3.26 -12.02 5.13
C SER A 47 -4.26 -12.91 5.91
N LEU A 48 -5.35 -12.32 6.41
CA LEU A 48 -6.41 -13.05 7.10
C LEU A 48 -7.20 -13.94 6.13
N LEU A 49 -7.49 -13.44 4.93
CA LEU A 49 -8.12 -14.21 3.86
C LEU A 49 -7.25 -15.40 3.42
N LEU A 50 -5.95 -15.20 3.30
CA LEU A 50 -4.98 -16.27 2.98
C LEU A 50 -4.93 -17.32 4.09
N LYS A 51 -4.96 -16.89 5.35
CA LYS A 51 -5.00 -17.81 6.50
C LYS A 51 -6.24 -18.72 6.46
N GLY A 52 -7.40 -18.19 6.05
CA GLY A 52 -8.62 -18.97 5.83
C GLY A 52 -8.50 -20.06 4.76
N LYS A 53 -7.51 -19.95 3.85
CA LYS A 53 -7.18 -20.94 2.81
C LYS A 53 -6.01 -21.85 3.20
N GLY A 54 -5.54 -21.80 4.45
CA GLY A 54 -4.38 -22.57 4.92
C GLY A 54 -3.02 -22.03 4.46
N ILE A 55 -2.98 -20.83 3.88
CA ILE A 55 -1.75 -20.18 3.41
C ILE A 55 -1.17 -19.35 4.56
N LEU A 56 0.09 -19.62 4.94
CA LEU A 56 0.75 -18.95 6.04
C LEU A 56 1.53 -17.73 5.54
N PHE A 57 0.85 -16.59 5.47
CA PHE A 57 1.44 -15.31 5.09
C PHE A 57 2.67 -14.95 5.94
N ASN A 58 3.71 -14.41 5.32
CA ASN A 58 4.90 -13.92 6.01
C ASN A 58 4.73 -12.43 6.40
N TYR A 59 4.25 -12.21 7.62
CA TYR A 59 3.97 -10.87 8.13
C TYR A 59 5.22 -9.97 8.17
N VAL A 60 6.37 -10.49 8.57
CA VAL A 60 7.59 -9.68 8.72
C VAL A 60 8.02 -9.15 7.35
N VAL A 61 8.20 -10.06 6.39
CA VAL A 61 8.64 -9.67 5.05
C VAL A 61 7.56 -8.85 4.35
N GLY A 62 6.29 -9.24 4.44
CA GLY A 62 5.18 -8.53 3.80
C GLY A 62 5.08 -7.06 4.24
N PHE A 63 4.98 -6.81 5.54
CA PHE A 63 4.81 -5.44 6.06
C PHE A 63 6.04 -4.57 5.82
N LEU A 64 7.25 -5.10 6.08
CA LEU A 64 8.49 -4.36 5.84
C LEU A 64 8.66 -4.02 4.36
N SER A 65 8.27 -4.92 3.46
CA SER A 65 8.36 -4.69 2.02
C SER A 65 7.43 -3.57 1.56
N VAL A 66 6.17 -3.54 2.04
CA VAL A 66 5.24 -2.45 1.72
C VAL A 66 5.77 -1.12 2.22
N ILE A 67 6.21 -1.04 3.47
CA ILE A 67 6.78 0.18 4.04
C ILE A 67 8.00 0.64 3.25
N ALA A 68 8.93 -0.29 2.95
CA ALA A 68 10.13 0.01 2.17
C ALA A 68 9.80 0.54 0.78
N LEU A 69 8.81 -0.05 0.08
CA LEU A 69 8.38 0.41 -1.24
C LEU A 69 7.80 1.83 -1.20
N LEU A 70 6.93 2.13 -0.23
CA LEU A 70 6.32 3.46 -0.08
C LEU A 70 7.38 4.53 0.19
N ILE A 71 8.30 4.26 1.12
CA ILE A 71 9.39 5.18 1.47
C ILE A 71 10.35 5.35 0.28
N ASN A 72 10.72 4.25 -0.38
CA ASN A 72 11.65 4.29 -1.50
C ASN A 72 11.11 5.12 -2.66
N VAL A 73 9.83 4.98 -2.99
CA VAL A 73 9.18 5.77 -4.03
C VAL A 73 9.17 7.26 -3.67
N TYR A 74 8.85 7.59 -2.42
CA TYR A 74 8.75 8.97 -1.98
C TYR A 74 10.10 9.68 -1.92
N LEU A 75 11.10 9.03 -1.32
CA LEU A 75 12.45 9.59 -1.14
C LEU A 75 13.39 9.32 -2.32
N LYS A 76 12.98 8.50 -3.29
CA LYS A 76 13.77 8.09 -4.46
C LYS A 76 15.16 7.54 -4.09
N ILE A 77 15.22 6.71 -3.04
CA ILE A 77 16.48 6.20 -2.46
C ILE A 77 17.21 5.28 -3.46
N THR A 78 16.48 4.40 -4.13
CA THR A 78 17.03 3.41 -5.07
C THR A 78 16.00 3.10 -6.15
N ASP A 79 16.45 2.55 -7.28
CA ASP A 79 15.56 2.06 -8.34
C ASP A 79 14.57 1.03 -7.77
N THR A 80 13.27 1.25 -8.05
CA THR A 80 12.18 0.42 -7.54
C THR A 80 12.33 -1.04 -7.98
N SER A 81 12.89 -1.30 -9.17
CA SER A 81 13.11 -2.65 -9.70
C SER A 81 14.18 -3.39 -8.89
N ILE A 82 15.28 -2.70 -8.57
CA ILE A 82 16.36 -3.25 -7.73
C ILE A 82 15.85 -3.58 -6.33
N LEU A 83 15.07 -2.67 -5.74
CA LEU A 83 14.45 -2.88 -4.43
C LEU A 83 13.49 -4.07 -4.46
N LEU A 84 12.64 -4.17 -5.49
CA LEU A 84 11.70 -5.27 -5.65
C LEU A 84 12.44 -6.61 -5.73
N VAL A 85 13.48 -6.72 -6.56
CA VAL A 85 14.29 -7.94 -6.66
C VAL A 85 14.91 -8.32 -5.32
N THR A 86 15.42 -7.33 -4.58
CA THR A 86 16.00 -7.55 -3.24
C THR A 86 14.95 -8.06 -2.26
N ILE A 87 13.74 -7.48 -2.26
CA ILE A 87 12.60 -7.94 -1.45
C ILE A 87 12.25 -9.39 -1.76
N PHE A 88 12.17 -9.76 -3.04
CA PHE A 88 11.83 -11.13 -3.46
C PHE A 88 12.91 -12.13 -3.06
N LEU A 89 14.20 -11.77 -3.21
CA LEU A 89 15.29 -12.60 -2.72
C LEU A 89 15.20 -12.82 -1.21
N LEU A 90 15.00 -11.76 -0.43
CA LEU A 90 14.84 -11.86 1.03
C LEU A 90 13.61 -12.71 1.41
N LEU A 91 12.51 -12.59 0.67
CA LEU A 91 11.33 -13.43 0.87
C LEU A 91 11.65 -14.90 0.67
N PHE A 92 12.30 -15.26 -0.44
CA PHE A 92 12.67 -16.65 -0.73
C PHE A 92 13.65 -17.20 0.30
N PHE A 93 14.69 -16.44 0.66
CA PHE A 93 15.64 -16.84 1.69
C PHE A 93 14.96 -17.08 3.04
N TYR A 94 14.08 -16.17 3.48
CA TYR A 94 13.40 -16.32 4.75
C TYR A 94 12.43 -17.51 4.74
N GLU A 95 11.66 -17.68 3.67
CA GLU A 95 10.67 -18.77 3.58
C GLU A 95 11.35 -20.15 3.51
N LEU A 96 12.56 -20.24 2.93
CA LEU A 96 13.37 -21.47 2.89
C LEU A 96 13.65 -22.03 4.30
N PHE A 97 13.94 -21.16 5.27
CA PHE A 97 14.22 -21.57 6.66
C PHE A 97 12.96 -21.67 7.52
N ARG A 98 11.83 -21.11 7.06
CA ARG A 98 10.60 -21.04 7.86
C ARG A 98 9.95 -22.40 8.05
N ASN A 99 10.11 -23.31 7.09
CA ASN A 99 9.70 -24.73 7.14
C ASN A 99 8.25 -24.95 7.63
N LYS A 100 7.32 -24.08 7.20
CA LYS A 100 5.91 -24.07 7.65
C LYS A 100 4.96 -24.31 6.48
N GLY A 101 4.25 -25.43 6.48
CA GLY A 101 3.26 -25.75 5.45
C GLY A 101 3.89 -25.77 4.04
N SER A 102 3.15 -25.31 3.04
CA SER A 102 3.67 -25.22 1.67
C SER A 102 4.44 -23.91 1.47
N ALA A 103 5.77 -24.00 1.33
CA ALA A 103 6.64 -22.86 1.06
C ALA A 103 6.23 -22.11 -0.23
N ILE A 104 5.79 -22.85 -1.26
CA ILE A 104 5.34 -22.26 -2.53
C ILE A 104 4.09 -21.41 -2.31
N LEU A 105 3.09 -21.94 -1.60
CA LEU A 105 1.84 -21.20 -1.36
C LEU A 105 2.06 -19.96 -0.48
N ASN A 106 2.89 -20.09 0.57
CA ASN A 106 3.19 -18.97 1.46
C ASN A 106 3.95 -17.85 0.74
N THR A 107 4.92 -18.24 -0.07
CA THR A 107 5.71 -17.31 -0.89
C THR A 107 4.83 -16.62 -1.91
N ALA A 108 4.01 -17.37 -2.65
CA ALA A 108 3.08 -16.81 -3.63
C ALA A 108 2.08 -15.86 -2.99
N GLY A 109 1.50 -16.24 -1.84
CA GLY A 109 0.60 -15.38 -1.07
C GLY A 109 1.28 -14.10 -0.61
N THR A 110 2.51 -14.19 -0.09
CA THR A 110 3.25 -13.01 0.38
C THR A 110 3.67 -12.11 -0.78
N ALA A 111 4.20 -12.69 -1.86
CA ALA A 111 4.57 -11.98 -3.08
C ALA A 111 3.39 -11.25 -3.70
N LEU A 112 2.21 -11.89 -3.74
CA LEU A 112 1.00 -11.27 -4.26
C LEU A 112 0.58 -10.09 -3.38
N GLY A 113 0.65 -10.22 -2.05
CA GLY A 113 0.41 -9.09 -1.14
C GLY A 113 1.38 -7.93 -1.37
N ILE A 114 2.67 -8.21 -1.56
CA ILE A 114 3.69 -7.18 -1.81
C ILE A 114 3.46 -6.47 -3.15
N ILE A 115 3.21 -7.21 -4.23
CA ILE A 115 2.95 -6.61 -5.55
C ILE A 115 1.63 -5.83 -5.52
N TYR A 116 0.56 -6.48 -5.08
CA TYR A 116 -0.78 -5.91 -5.18
C TYR A 116 -0.98 -4.73 -4.24
N LEU A 117 -0.55 -4.86 -2.98
CA LEU A 117 -0.84 -3.86 -1.93
C LEU A 117 0.36 -2.99 -1.58
N GLY A 118 1.57 -3.33 -2.01
CA GLY A 118 2.76 -2.50 -1.86
C GLY A 118 3.15 -1.79 -3.15
N PHE A 119 3.42 -2.54 -4.22
CA PHE A 119 3.91 -1.96 -5.47
C PHE A 119 2.86 -1.10 -6.16
N PHE A 120 1.62 -1.56 -6.34
CA PHE A 120 0.61 -0.72 -7.00
C PHE A 120 0.20 0.49 -6.16
N THR A 121 0.11 0.35 -4.84
CA THR A 121 -0.24 1.48 -3.96
C THR A 121 0.90 2.51 -3.90
N SER A 122 2.17 2.10 -3.95
CA SER A 122 3.28 3.03 -4.03
C SER A 122 3.28 3.83 -5.34
N HIS A 123 2.77 3.27 -6.45
CA HIS A 123 2.63 4.03 -7.69
C HIS A 123 1.59 5.16 -7.61
N LEU A 124 0.63 5.09 -6.68
CA LEU A 124 -0.24 6.24 -6.40
C LEU A 124 0.57 7.43 -5.86
N ILE A 125 1.59 7.16 -5.05
CA ILE A 125 2.51 8.20 -4.55
C ILE A 125 3.35 8.75 -5.71
N LEU A 126 3.86 7.90 -6.62
CA LEU A 126 4.58 8.37 -7.81
C LEU A 126 3.71 9.29 -8.68
N LEU A 127 2.44 8.94 -8.89
CA LEU A 127 1.51 9.78 -9.64
C LEU A 127 1.27 11.12 -8.93
N ARG A 128 1.16 11.13 -7.60
CA ARG A 128 1.02 12.37 -6.82
C ARG A 128 2.23 13.28 -6.94
N GLU A 129 3.42 12.69 -6.96
CA GLU A 129 4.73 13.36 -6.96
C GLU A 129 5.32 13.57 -8.37
N LEU A 130 4.51 13.38 -9.42
CA LEU A 130 4.96 13.48 -10.81
C LEU A 130 5.41 14.90 -11.19
N TYR A 131 4.73 15.92 -10.66
CA TYR A 131 4.96 17.33 -11.00
C TYR A 131 5.84 18.08 -9.98
N THR A 132 6.67 17.37 -9.22
CA THR A 132 7.51 17.93 -8.14
C THR A 132 8.70 18.77 -8.65
N SER A 133 8.91 18.87 -9.97
CA SER A 133 10.02 19.63 -10.56
C SER A 133 9.90 21.16 -10.38
N LEU A 134 8.68 21.69 -10.26
CA LEU A 134 8.43 23.12 -10.02
C LEU A 134 7.30 23.27 -8.98
N PRO A 135 7.48 24.07 -7.91
CA PRO A 135 6.46 24.26 -6.87
C PRO A 135 5.10 24.71 -7.41
N ILE A 136 5.10 25.48 -8.50
CA ILE A 136 3.89 26.01 -9.16
C ILE A 136 3.00 24.89 -9.73
N TYR A 137 3.59 23.73 -10.07
CA TYR A 137 2.86 22.60 -10.66
C TYR A 137 2.57 21.48 -9.66
N TYR A 138 2.99 21.60 -8.41
CA TYR A 138 2.82 20.54 -7.41
C TYR A 138 1.35 20.19 -7.17
N GLU A 139 0.46 21.18 -7.18
CA GLU A 139 -0.99 21.00 -7.06
C GLU A 139 -1.59 20.13 -8.17
N ARG A 140 -0.98 20.12 -9.37
CA ARG A 140 -1.46 19.32 -10.50
C ARG A 140 -1.38 17.81 -10.24
N GLY A 141 -0.46 17.37 -9.39
CA GLY A 141 -0.39 15.97 -8.97
C GLY A 141 -1.63 15.53 -8.18
N GLY A 142 -2.20 16.42 -7.36
CA GLY A 142 -3.44 16.15 -6.63
C GLY A 142 -4.63 16.08 -7.57
N HIS A 143 -4.74 17.03 -8.50
CA HIS A 143 -5.79 17.03 -9.52
C HIS A 143 -5.75 15.81 -10.44
N LEU A 144 -4.56 15.29 -10.77
CA LEU A 144 -4.42 14.08 -11.58
C LEU A 144 -5.06 12.88 -10.87
N ILE A 145 -4.78 12.71 -9.57
CA ILE A 145 -5.38 11.61 -8.79
C ILE A 145 -6.89 11.77 -8.72
N ILE A 146 -7.38 12.98 -8.47
CA ILE A 146 -8.83 13.25 -8.38
C ILE A 146 -9.54 12.94 -9.70
N THR A 147 -8.91 13.19 -10.85
CA THR A 147 -9.49 12.89 -12.18
C THR A 147 -9.57 11.39 -12.47
N LEU A 148 -8.74 10.59 -11.78
CA LEU A 148 -8.66 9.14 -11.94
C LEU A 148 -9.67 8.38 -11.06
N MET A 149 -10.26 9.06 -10.06
CA MET A 149 -11.29 8.53 -9.14
C MET A 149 -12.70 8.75 -9.70
#